data_AF-A0A448PE62-F1
#
_entry.id   AF-A0A448PE62-F1
#
_cell.length_a   1.000
_cell.length_b   1.000
_cell.length_c   1.000
_cell.angle_alpha   90.00
_cell.angle_beta   90.00
_cell.angle_gamma   90.00
#
_symmetry.space_group_name_H-M   'P 1'
#
loop_
_entity.id
_entity.type
_entity.pdbx_description
1 polymer ?
#
loop_
_entity_poly.entity_id
_entity_poly.type
_entity_poly.pdbx_seq_one_letter_code
_entity_poly.pdbx_strand_id
1 'polypeptide(L)'
;MAKTVKPCGTPAAYQRHRRAGEEPCDACRAAQRENSRRYRQRKRDGSAAKVNDAVAEAAPVETVDALEEALDSLRIVRAVLHGGEVPANAVAGLTRRRDELVDRIGQLRGESGQKNEGGVFDELAKRRKNRGAAS
;
A
#
# COMPACT_ATOMS: atom_id res chain seq x y z
N MET A 1 4.19 23.36 39.89
CA MET A 1 4.34 24.71 39.30
C MET A 1 3.34 24.85 38.15
N ALA A 2 2.48 25.89 38.17
CA ALA A 2 1.46 26.10 37.14
C ALA A 2 2.12 26.51 35.81
N LYS A 3 1.83 25.79 34.72
CA LYS A 3 2.32 26.14 33.38
C LYS A 3 1.57 27.37 32.88
N THR A 4 2.29 28.42 32.48
CA THR A 4 1.71 29.61 31.85
C THR A 4 0.82 29.22 30.68
N VAL A 5 -0.43 29.68 30.72
CA VAL A 5 -1.45 29.30 29.75
C VAL A 5 -1.13 29.98 28.42
N LYS A 6 -0.97 29.19 27.36
CA LYS A 6 -0.78 29.74 26.01
C LYS A 6 -2.07 30.39 25.51
N PRO A 7 -1.97 31.49 24.74
CA PRO A 7 -3.12 32.10 24.11
C PRO A 7 -3.79 31.14 23.12
N CYS A 8 -5.04 31.44 22.77
CA CYS A 8 -5.76 30.78 21.69
C CYS A 8 -5.00 30.93 20.36
N GLY A 9 -5.26 30.03 19.39
CA GLY A 9 -4.47 29.97 18.16
C GLY A 9 -3.24 29.07 18.23
N THR A 10 -3.13 28.23 19.26
CA THR A 10 -2.05 27.25 19.40
C THR A 10 -2.59 25.83 19.55
N PRO A 11 -1.83 24.79 19.15
CA PRO A 11 -2.22 23.39 19.39
C PRO A 11 -2.45 23.07 20.88
N ALA A 12 -1.71 23.76 21.75
CA ALA A 12 -1.86 23.62 23.21
C ALA A 12 -3.20 24.19 23.70
N ALA A 13 -3.63 25.33 23.15
CA ALA A 13 -4.95 25.90 23.46
C ALA A 13 -6.09 25.04 22.88
N TYR A 14 -5.92 24.44 21.69
CA TYR A 14 -6.86 23.47 21.15
C TYR A 14 -7.06 22.26 22.09
N GLN A 15 -5.96 21.70 22.61
CA GLN A 15 -6.02 20.62 23.60
C GLN A 15 -6.70 21.06 24.90
N ARG A 16 -6.51 22.30 25.34
CA ARG A 16 -7.19 22.85 26.52
C ARG A 16 -8.71 22.89 26.31
N HIS A 17 -9.20 23.44 25.21
CA HIS A 17 -10.64 23.43 24.89
C HIS A 17 -11.20 22.00 24.91
N ARG A 18 -10.52 21.05 24.26
CA ARG A 18 -10.94 19.64 24.28
C ARG A 18 -10.99 19.02 25.67
N ARG A 19 -10.05 19.35 26.56
CA ARG A 19 -10.03 18.84 27.94
C ARG A 19 -11.10 19.50 28.83
N ALA A 20 -11.44 20.76 28.54
CA ALA A 20 -12.51 21.49 29.20
C ALA A 20 -13.90 21.10 28.68
N GLY A 21 -13.99 20.35 27.57
CA GLY A 21 -15.26 20.01 26.91
C GLY A 21 -15.87 21.16 26.09
N GLU A 22 -15.11 22.24 25.88
CA GLU A 22 -15.55 23.39 25.09
C GLU A 22 -15.29 23.17 23.60
N GLU A 23 -16.10 23.79 22.73
CA GLU A 23 -15.80 23.84 21.31
C GLU A 23 -14.54 24.70 21.07
N PRO A 24 -13.48 24.15 20.45
CA PRO A 24 -12.28 24.93 20.17
C PRO A 24 -12.58 26.05 19.16
N CYS A 25 -12.13 27.27 19.47
CA CYS A 25 -12.28 28.38 18.55
C CYS A 25 -11.55 28.15 17.21
N ASP A 26 -11.92 28.92 16.17
CA ASP A 26 -11.38 28.76 14.82
C ASP A 26 -9.86 28.85 14.74
N ALA A 27 -9.27 29.79 15.47
CA ALA A 27 -7.82 29.94 15.54
C ALA A 27 -7.15 28.66 16.08
N CYS A 28 -7.72 28.05 17.11
CA CYS A 28 -7.24 26.79 17.68
C CYS A 28 -7.41 25.62 16.70
N ARG A 29 -8.54 25.55 15.96
CA ARG A 29 -8.78 24.52 14.93
C ARG A 29 -7.77 24.63 13.78
N ALA A 30 -7.54 25.83 13.28
CA ALA A 30 -6.57 26.10 12.22
C ALA A 30 -5.15 25.71 12.65
N ALA A 31 -4.73 26.12 13.85
CA ALA A 31 -3.42 25.78 14.40
C ALA A 31 -3.21 24.26 14.55
N GLN A 32 -4.23 23.51 14.99
CA GLN A 32 -4.16 22.06 15.09
C GLN A 32 -4.08 21.37 13.72
N ARG A 33 -4.82 21.87 12.72
CA ARG A 33 -4.76 21.37 11.34
C ARG A 33 -3.36 21.54 10.76
N GLU A 34 -2.79 22.73 10.89
CA GLU A 34 -1.44 23.03 10.41
C GLU A 34 -0.38 22.19 11.14
N ASN A 35 -0.48 22.06 12.47
CA ASN A 35 0.43 21.20 13.23
C ASN A 35 0.33 19.73 12.79
N SER A 36 -0.87 19.22 12.56
CA SER A 36 -1.10 17.86 12.03
C SER A 36 -0.50 17.69 10.64
N ARG A 37 -0.64 18.69 9.76
CA ARG A 37 -0.04 18.69 8.42
C ARG A 37 1.48 18.64 8.50
N ARG A 38 2.10 19.52 9.29
CA ARG A 38 3.56 19.55 9.51
C ARG A 38 4.08 18.25 10.09
N TYR A 39 3.37 17.67 11.07
CA TYR A 39 3.74 16.39 11.65
C TYR A 39 3.73 15.27 10.61
N ARG A 40 2.67 15.18 9.80
CA ARG A 40 2.58 14.19 8.70
C ARG A 40 3.66 14.42 7.65
N GLN A 41 3.94 15.67 7.30
CA GLN A 41 5.00 16.03 6.37
C GLN A 41 6.37 15.56 6.90
N ARG A 42 6.74 15.91 8.14
CA ARG A 42 7.99 15.45 8.77
C ARG A 42 8.11 13.93 8.81
N LYS A 43 7.02 13.21 9.09
CA LYS A 43 6.99 11.73 9.06
C LYS A 43 7.28 11.19 7.65
N ARG A 44 6.69 11.81 6.62
CA ARG A 44 6.93 11.43 5.21
C ARG A 44 8.37 11.75 4.80
N ASP A 45 8.84 12.96 5.09
CA ASP A 45 10.20 13.40 4.76
C ASP A 45 11.25 12.53 5.45
N GLY A 46 11.05 12.20 6.73
CA GLY A 46 11.93 11.28 7.46
C GLY A 46 11.88 9.85 6.93
N SER A 47 10.75 9.38 6.41
CA SER A 47 10.66 8.07 5.73
C SER A 47 11.35 8.09 4.37
N ALA A 48 11.20 9.17 3.60
CA ALA A 48 11.80 9.32 2.29
C ALA A 48 13.33 9.46 2.39
N ALA A 49 13.82 10.23 3.37
CA ALA A 49 15.25 10.36 3.64
C ALA A 49 15.90 8.99 3.88
N LYS A 50 15.30 8.15 4.75
CA LYS A 50 15.80 6.80 5.02
C LYS A 50 15.87 5.91 3.77
N VAL A 51 14.88 6.02 2.88
CA VAL A 51 14.88 5.26 1.62
C VAL A 51 15.97 5.79 0.69
N ASN A 52 16.10 7.11 0.56
CA ASN A 52 17.14 7.73 -0.28
C ASN A 52 18.55 7.38 0.21
N ASP A 53 18.78 7.41 1.53
CA ASP A 53 20.06 7.03 2.13
C ASP A 53 20.38 5.56 1.83
N ALA A 54 19.41 4.66 2.02
CA ALA A 54 19.57 3.24 1.69
C ALA A 54 19.85 3.00 0.19
N VAL A 55 19.20 3.76 -0.69
CA VAL A 55 19.43 3.68 -2.15
C VAL A 55 20.80 4.23 -2.52
N ALA A 56 21.27 5.29 -1.86
CA ALA A 56 22.59 5.87 -2.12
C ALA A 56 23.73 4.95 -1.64
N GLU A 57 23.51 4.20 -0.56
CA GLU A 57 24.46 3.22 -0.04
C GLU A 57 24.45 1.91 -0.85
N ALA A 58 23.30 1.52 -1.41
CA ALA A 58 23.19 0.32 -2.22
C ALA A 58 24.04 0.44 -3.50
N ALA A 59 24.94 -0.52 -3.71
CA ALA A 59 25.69 -0.62 -4.95
C ALA A 59 24.72 -0.87 -6.12
N PRO A 60 24.95 -0.26 -7.29
CA PRO A 60 24.18 -0.57 -8.49
C PRO A 60 24.26 -2.06 -8.81
N VAL A 61 23.11 -2.69 -9.02
CA VAL A 61 23.04 -4.10 -9.41
C VAL A 61 23.09 -4.16 -10.94
N GLU A 62 24.13 -4.78 -11.50
CA GLU A 62 24.31 -4.89 -12.95
C GLU A 62 23.37 -5.90 -13.59
N THR A 63 23.10 -7.02 -12.90
CA THR A 63 22.22 -8.08 -13.36
C THR A 63 21.35 -8.59 -12.23
N VAL A 64 20.06 -8.80 -12.52
CA VAL A 64 19.06 -9.22 -11.54
C VAL A 64 18.43 -10.53 -12.00
N ASP A 65 18.44 -11.56 -11.16
CA ASP A 65 17.66 -12.77 -11.40
C ASP A 65 16.18 -12.48 -11.09
N ALA A 66 15.38 -12.41 -12.15
CA ALA A 66 13.96 -12.08 -12.04
C ALA A 66 13.15 -13.08 -11.22
N LEU A 67 13.54 -14.37 -11.19
CA LEU A 67 12.85 -15.40 -10.42
C LEU A 67 13.18 -15.29 -8.94
N GLU A 68 14.46 -15.07 -8.62
CA GLU A 68 14.90 -14.87 -7.23
C GLU A 68 14.23 -13.63 -6.61
N GLU A 69 14.24 -12.49 -7.30
CA GLU A 69 13.56 -11.26 -6.86
C GLU A 69 12.05 -11.43 -6.64
N ALA A 70 11.40 -12.19 -7.52
CA ALA A 70 9.97 -12.45 -7.41
C ALA A 70 9.65 -13.32 -6.18
N LEU A 71 10.49 -14.34 -5.91
CA LEU A 71 10.36 -15.19 -4.72
C LEU A 71 10.59 -14.40 -3.43
N ASP A 72 11.59 -13.53 -3.41
CA ASP A 72 11.87 -12.69 -2.24
C ASP A 72 10.76 -11.66 -1.99
N SER A 73 10.27 -11.03 -3.05
CA SER A 73 9.10 -10.16 -2.98
C SER A 73 7.88 -10.91 -2.41
N LEU A 74 7.64 -12.14 -2.85
CA LEU A 74 6.53 -12.96 -2.37
C LEU A 74 6.69 -13.31 -0.88
N ARG A 75 7.90 -13.64 -0.44
CA ARG A 75 8.22 -13.91 0.97
C ARG A 75 7.87 -12.70 1.84
N ILE A 76 8.27 -11.50 1.43
CA ILE A 76 7.96 -10.26 2.16
C ILE A 76 6.46 -10.02 2.23
N VAL A 77 5.75 -10.09 1.10
CA VAL A 77 4.30 -9.84 1.05
C VAL A 77 3.52 -10.84 1.92
N ARG A 78 3.89 -12.12 1.89
CA ARG A 78 3.30 -13.15 2.75
C ARG A 78 3.58 -12.87 4.23
N ALA A 79 4.82 -12.54 4.59
CA ALA A 79 5.17 -12.21 5.97
C ALA A 79 4.35 -11.02 6.49
N VAL A 80 4.17 -9.97 5.68
CA VAL A 80 3.33 -8.82 6.02
C VAL A 80 1.88 -9.27 6.23
N LEU A 81 1.28 -9.98 5.26
CA LEU A 81 -0.11 -10.46 5.32
C LEU A 81 -0.40 -11.31 6.57
N HIS A 82 0.57 -12.12 7.01
CA HIS A 82 0.42 -13.00 8.17
C HIS A 82 0.86 -12.36 9.49
N GLY A 83 1.53 -11.20 9.47
CA GLY A 83 2.14 -10.55 10.63
C GLY A 83 1.17 -9.82 11.58
N GLY A 84 -0.15 -9.97 11.43
CA GLY A 84 -1.17 -9.47 12.37
C GLY A 84 -1.41 -7.95 12.40
N GLU A 85 -0.46 -7.13 11.94
CA GLU A 85 -0.52 -5.66 12.00
C GLU A 85 -0.91 -5.00 10.66
N VAL A 86 -1.48 -5.74 9.72
CA VAL A 86 -1.83 -5.18 8.41
C VAL A 86 -3.06 -4.28 8.53
N PRO A 87 -2.97 -2.99 8.17
CA PRO A 87 -4.12 -2.11 8.20
C PRO A 87 -5.16 -2.57 7.16
N ALA A 88 -6.44 -2.55 7.50
CA ALA A 88 -7.51 -3.13 6.70
C ALA A 88 -7.56 -2.61 5.25
N ASN A 89 -7.22 -1.33 5.03
CA ASN A 89 -7.17 -0.72 3.71
C ASN A 89 -6.01 -1.21 2.82
N ALA A 90 -4.99 -1.86 3.39
CA ALA A 90 -3.86 -2.42 2.65
C ALA A 90 -4.06 -3.90 2.26
N VAL A 91 -4.95 -4.62 2.94
CA VAL A 91 -5.15 -6.08 2.76
C VAL A 91 -5.47 -6.44 1.31
N ALA A 92 -6.45 -5.75 0.70
CA ALA A 92 -6.86 -6.03 -0.68
C ALA A 92 -5.72 -5.84 -1.69
N GLY A 93 -4.91 -4.79 -1.51
CA GLY A 93 -3.76 -4.51 -2.37
C GLY A 93 -2.65 -5.55 -2.21
N LEU A 94 -2.37 -5.95 -0.97
CA LEU A 94 -1.35 -6.96 -0.67
C LEU A 94 -1.74 -8.36 -1.17
N THR A 95 -3.01 -8.74 -1.03
CA THR A 95 -3.51 -10.01 -1.57
C THR A 95 -3.41 -10.04 -3.10
N ARG A 96 -3.80 -8.97 -3.79
CA ARG A 96 -3.61 -8.88 -5.25
C ARG A 96 -2.14 -8.99 -5.63
N ARG A 97 -1.25 -8.27 -4.93
CA ARG A 97 0.18 -8.32 -5.19
C ARG A 97 0.76 -9.72 -5.01
N ARG A 98 0.29 -10.46 -4.00
CA ARG A 98 0.66 -11.87 -3.78
C ARG A 98 0.29 -12.72 -4.99
N ASP A 99 -0.94 -12.59 -5.48
CA ASP A 99 -1.44 -13.40 -6.60
C ASP A 99 -0.66 -13.09 -7.89
N GLU A 100 -0.42 -11.81 -8.20
CA GLU A 100 0.42 -11.38 -9.32
C GLU A 100 1.86 -11.95 -9.26
N LEU A 101 2.46 -12.00 -8.06
CA LEU A 101 3.79 -12.58 -7.87
C LEU A 101 3.79 -14.08 -8.08
N VAL A 102 2.76 -14.80 -7.62
CA VAL A 102 2.62 -16.24 -7.85
C VAL A 102 2.51 -16.53 -9.35
N ASP A 103 1.67 -15.80 -10.07
CA ASP A 103 1.52 -15.94 -11.52
C ASP A 103 2.84 -15.68 -12.26
N ARG A 104 3.54 -14.60 -11.88
CA ARG A 104 4.85 -14.25 -12.45
C ARG A 104 5.91 -15.33 -12.19
N ILE A 105 5.94 -15.91 -10.99
CA ILE A 105 6.87 -17.00 -10.65
C ILE A 105 6.59 -18.23 -11.51
N GLY A 106 5.32 -18.60 -11.70
CA GLY A 106 4.96 -19.71 -12.60
C GLY A 106 5.44 -19.47 -14.03
N GLN A 107 5.22 -18.26 -14.56
CA GLN A 107 5.72 -17.89 -15.89
C GLN A 107 7.25 -18.01 -16.01
N LEU A 108 7.99 -17.51 -15.01
CA LEU A 108 9.46 -17.51 -14.98
C LEU A 108 10.07 -18.91 -14.81
N ARG A 109 9.39 -19.81 -14.10
CA ARG A 109 9.81 -21.22 -13.96
C ARG A 109 9.62 -22.05 -15.23
N GLY A 110 9.06 -21.46 -16.29
CA GLY A 110 8.72 -22.21 -17.50
C GLY A 110 7.43 -23.03 -17.35
N GLU A 111 6.61 -22.77 -16.32
CA GLU A 111 5.24 -23.29 -16.24
C GLU A 111 4.30 -22.55 -17.23
N SER A 112 4.86 -21.65 -18.06
CA SER A 112 4.22 -21.05 -19.23
C SER A 112 4.11 -22.07 -20.38
N GLY A 113 3.32 -23.11 -20.14
CA GLY A 113 3.02 -24.18 -21.08
C GLY A 113 1.55 -24.60 -21.09
N GLN A 114 0.61 -23.74 -20.69
CA GLN A 114 -0.79 -23.84 -21.11
C GLN A 114 -1.50 -22.50 -20.94
N LYS A 115 -1.49 -21.69 -22.00
CA LYS A 115 -2.71 -20.96 -22.32
C LYS A 115 -3.77 -22.04 -22.48
N ASN A 116 -4.78 -22.09 -21.63
CA ASN A 116 -5.97 -22.88 -21.90
C ASN A 116 -6.62 -22.27 -23.16
N GLU A 117 -6.15 -22.69 -24.34
CA GLU A 117 -6.85 -22.50 -25.60
C GLU A 117 -8.14 -23.32 -25.50
N GLY A 118 -9.21 -22.66 -25.08
CA GLY A 118 -10.45 -23.30 -24.67
C GLY A 118 -10.98 -22.80 -23.34
N GLY A 119 -10.93 -21.49 -23.09
CA GLY A 119 -11.73 -20.93 -22.01
C GLY A 119 -13.21 -21.25 -22.23
N VAL A 120 -14.00 -21.36 -21.17
CA VAL A 120 -15.45 -21.66 -21.22
C VAL A 120 -16.18 -20.77 -22.23
N PHE A 121 -15.70 -19.54 -22.43
CA PHE A 121 -16.22 -18.61 -23.43
C PHE A 121 -15.92 -19.02 -24.89
N ASP A 122 -14.74 -19.57 -25.18
CA ASP A 122 -14.41 -20.13 -26.50
C ASP A 122 -15.21 -21.40 -26.79
N GLU A 123 -15.40 -22.24 -25.77
CA GLU A 123 -16.22 -23.44 -25.88
C GLU A 123 -17.70 -23.08 -26.17
N LEU A 124 -18.21 -22.04 -25.51
CA LEU A 124 -19.56 -21.51 -25.74
C LEU A 124 -19.69 -20.88 -27.13
N ALA A 125 -18.67 -20.16 -27.60
CA ALA A 125 -18.64 -19.58 -28.95
C ALA A 125 -18.64 -20.67 -30.04
N LYS A 126 -17.90 -21.76 -29.84
CA LYS A 126 -17.87 -22.93 -30.74
C LYS A 126 -19.23 -23.63 -30.79
N ARG A 127 -19.90 -23.83 -29.63
CA ARG A 127 -21.24 -24.41 -29.56
C ARG A 127 -22.30 -23.56 -30.27
N ARG A 128 -22.18 -22.22 -30.24
CA ARG A 128 -23.09 -21.31 -30.96
C ARG A 128 -22.91 -21.41 -32.48
N LYS A 129 -21.67 -21.47 -32.97
CA LYS A 129 -21.39 -21.67 -34.41
C LYS A 129 -21.95 -22.99 -34.93
N ASN A 130 -21.80 -24.08 -34.16
CA ASN A 130 -22.33 -25.39 -34.55
C ASN A 130 -23.87 -25.44 -34.59
N ARG A 131 -24.55 -24.63 -33.77
CA ARG A 131 -26.01 -24.49 -33.81
C ARG A 131 -26.51 -23.66 -34.99
N GLY A 132 -25.76 -22.64 -35.42
CA GLY A 132 -26.10 -21.81 -36.57
C GLY A 132 -25.84 -22.47 -37.93
N ALA A 133 -25.00 -23.51 -37.99
CA ALA A 133 -24.69 -24.25 -39.21
C ALA A 133 -25.60 -25.49 -39.45
N ALA A 134 -26.48 -25.80 -38.50
CA ALA A 134 -27.42 -26.92 -38.57
C ALA A 134 -28.88 -26.45 -38.81
N SER A 135 -29.06 -25.26 -39.41
CA SER A 135 -30.34 -24.70 -39.84
C SER A 135 -30.28 -24.37 -41.33
#